data_AF-X1H4K6-F1
#
_entry.id   AF-X1H4K6-F1
#
_cell.length_a   1.000
_cell.length_b   1.000
_cell.length_c   1.000
_cell.angle_alpha   90.00
_cell.angle_beta   90.00
_cell.angle_gamma   90.00
#
_symmetry.space_group_name_H-M   'P 1'
#
loop_
_entity.id
_entity.type
_entity.pdbx_description
1 polymer ?
#
loop_
_entity_poly.entity_id
_entity_poly.type
_entity_poly.pdbx_seq_one_letter_code
_entity_poly.pdbx_strand_id
1 'polypeptide(L)'
;MLGNGKGKATRNKAKKRRKKAKGVERPLKGLFPTGKMIYRKYKGKDYKAWISGNGKIKYNGKWYDSPSVVGSVVRGGKATNGWRFWKYKNKSGELVYLSELRK
;
A
#
# COMPACT_ATOMS: atom_id res chain seq x y z
N MET A 1 -0.90 11.98 -46.49
CA MET A 1 -0.50 12.85 -45.36
C MET A 1 -1.80 13.31 -44.69
N LEU A 2 -2.09 13.25 -43.39
CA LEU A 2 -1.44 12.92 -42.13
C LEU A 2 -2.49 12.12 -41.31
N GLY A 3 -2.17 11.00 -40.64
CA GLY A 3 -1.58 10.99 -39.31
C GLY A 3 -2.54 11.52 -38.23
N ASN A 4 -3.18 10.64 -37.43
CA ASN A 4 -3.41 10.85 -36.00
C ASN A 4 -4.08 9.63 -35.33
N GLY A 5 -3.27 8.81 -34.67
CA GLY A 5 -3.73 7.88 -33.64
C GLY A 5 -3.86 8.61 -32.30
N LYS A 6 -4.95 8.37 -31.56
CA LYS A 6 -5.05 8.70 -30.12
C LYS A 6 -5.88 7.67 -29.34
N GLY A 7 -5.15 6.84 -28.58
CA GLY A 7 -5.47 6.47 -27.18
C GLY A 7 -6.71 5.63 -26.89
N LYS A 8 -6.54 4.30 -26.85
CA LYS A 8 -7.40 3.42 -26.04
C LYS A 8 -6.81 3.30 -24.62
N ALA A 9 -7.70 3.09 -23.63
CA ALA A 9 -7.50 2.66 -22.23
C ALA A 9 -7.44 3.77 -21.15
N THR A 10 -8.11 3.72 -19.99
CA THR A 10 -9.21 2.91 -19.44
C THR A 10 -9.74 3.63 -18.17
N ARG A 11 -11.05 3.48 -17.92
CA ARG A 11 -11.75 3.46 -16.60
C ARG A 11 -11.65 4.65 -15.65
N ASN A 12 -12.57 5.57 -15.89
CA ASN A 12 -13.31 6.32 -14.88
C ASN A 12 -13.96 5.37 -13.84
N LYS A 13 -13.49 5.34 -12.57
CA LYS A 13 -14.22 4.90 -11.33
C LYS A 13 -13.25 4.78 -10.13
N ALA A 14 -12.83 5.91 -9.57
CA ALA A 14 -12.22 5.94 -8.23
C ALA A 14 -12.76 7.06 -7.33
N LYS A 15 -13.94 7.61 -7.64
CA LYS A 15 -14.70 8.44 -6.69
C LYS A 15 -15.53 7.53 -5.78
N LYS A 16 -14.97 7.16 -4.62
CA LYS A 16 -15.77 6.98 -3.39
C LYS A 16 -14.99 7.60 -2.23
N ARG A 17 -15.45 8.79 -1.85
CA ARG A 17 -14.97 9.64 -0.75
C ARG A 17 -14.75 8.83 0.54
N ARG A 18 -13.57 8.91 1.15
CA ARG A 18 -13.40 9.03 2.60
C ARG A 18 -12.26 10.00 2.89
N LYS A 19 -12.59 10.97 3.75
CA LYS A 19 -11.91 12.23 4.11
C LYS A 19 -10.37 12.20 4.03
N LYS A 20 -9.80 13.28 3.46
CA LYS A 20 -8.37 13.64 3.51
C LYS A 20 -7.83 13.34 4.92
N ALA A 21 -6.88 12.42 5.05
CA ALA A 21 -6.05 12.36 6.26
C ALA A 21 -5.22 13.65 6.27
N LYS A 22 -5.72 14.66 7.01
CA LYS A 22 -5.03 15.92 7.28
C LYS A 22 -3.66 15.59 7.88
N GLY A 23 -2.59 16.05 7.24
CA GLY A 23 -1.33 16.43 7.91
C GLY A 23 -0.55 15.40 8.74
N VAL A 24 -0.90 14.12 8.75
CA VAL A 24 -0.11 13.13 9.51
C VAL A 24 1.14 12.81 8.70
N GLU A 25 2.31 13.12 9.25
CA GLU A 25 3.60 12.70 8.70
C GLU A 25 3.50 11.25 8.25
N ARG A 26 3.82 11.02 6.97
CA ARG A 26 3.67 9.71 6.37
C ARG A 26 4.66 8.78 7.04
N PRO A 27 4.19 7.79 7.82
CA PRO A 27 5.08 7.03 8.68
C PRO A 27 6.07 6.14 7.91
N LEU A 28 5.82 5.96 6.60
CA LEU A 28 6.61 5.15 5.67
C LEU A 28 7.45 6.00 4.70
N LYS A 29 7.35 7.32 4.77
CA LYS A 29 8.13 8.22 3.90
C LYS A 29 9.60 8.13 4.32
N GLY A 30 10.49 7.87 3.36
CA GLY A 30 11.92 7.70 3.61
C GLY A 30 12.37 6.29 3.98
N LEU A 31 11.49 5.43 4.52
CA LEU A 31 11.86 4.04 4.86
C LEU A 31 12.08 3.14 3.64
N PHE A 32 11.38 3.43 2.54
CA PHE A 32 11.43 2.63 1.31
C PHE A 32 11.54 3.53 0.07
N PRO A 33 12.67 4.22 -0.17
CA PRO A 33 12.79 5.20 -1.25
C PRO A 33 12.51 4.61 -2.65
N THR A 34 12.89 3.35 -2.88
CA THR A 34 12.64 2.62 -4.14
C THR A 34 11.27 1.94 -4.20
N GLY A 35 10.48 2.05 -3.12
CA GLY A 35 9.29 1.25 -2.91
C GLY A 35 9.60 -0.19 -2.50
N LYS A 36 8.61 -0.86 -1.92
CA LYS A 36 8.77 -2.21 -1.37
C LYS A 36 7.46 -2.98 -1.40
N MET A 37 7.54 -4.26 -1.77
CA MET A 37 6.41 -5.16 -1.60
C MET A 37 6.25 -5.58 -0.14
N ILE A 38 5.01 -5.52 0.32
CA ILE A 38 4.59 -6.03 1.61
C ILE A 38 3.58 -7.15 1.41
N TYR A 39 3.63 -8.10 2.33
CA TYR A 39 2.91 -9.36 2.29
C TYR A 39 2.20 -9.58 3.61
N ARG A 40 1.05 -10.23 3.54
CA ARG A 40 0.32 -10.68 4.71
C ARG A 40 -0.49 -11.93 4.39
N LYS A 41 -0.23 -13.01 5.12
CA LYS A 41 -1.14 -14.16 5.18
C LYS A 41 -2.22 -13.91 6.25
N TYR A 42 -3.49 -13.88 5.85
CA TYR A 42 -4.62 -13.68 6.76
C TYR A 42 -5.80 -14.56 6.36
N LYS A 43 -6.35 -15.34 7.30
CA LYS A 43 -7.44 -16.30 7.06
C LYS A 43 -7.21 -17.21 5.86
N GLY A 44 -6.01 -17.79 5.75
CA GLY A 44 -5.63 -18.67 4.64
C GLY A 44 -5.45 -17.98 3.28
N LYS A 45 -5.55 -16.65 3.22
CA LYS A 45 -5.36 -15.87 1.99
C LYS A 45 -4.08 -15.04 2.07
N ASP A 46 -3.34 -15.01 0.96
CA ASP A 46 -2.14 -14.19 0.81
C ASP A 46 -2.49 -12.85 0.19
N TYR A 47 -2.22 -11.79 0.95
CA TYR A 47 -2.43 -10.42 0.55
C TYR A 47 -1.08 -9.77 0.25
N LYS A 48 -0.98 -9.12 -0.91
CA LYS A 48 0.19 -8.35 -1.32
C LYS A 48 -0.19 -6.90 -1.56
N ALA A 49 0.65 -5.99 -1.10
CA ALA A 49 0.55 -4.56 -1.38
C ALA A 49 1.92 -3.98 -1.73
N TRP A 50 1.93 -2.87 -2.44
CA TRP A 50 3.16 -2.19 -2.87
C TRP A 50 3.28 -0.84 -2.17
N ILE A 51 4.34 -0.65 -1.38
CA ILE A 51 4.71 0.66 -0.85
C ILE A 51 5.51 1.39 -1.92
N SER A 52 5.14 2.63 -2.21
CA SER A 52 5.89 3.56 -3.06
C SER A 52 6.85 4.40 -2.22
N GLY A 53 7.93 4.91 -2.82
CA GLY A 53 8.89 5.84 -2.20
C GLY A 53 8.28 7.02 -1.45
N ASN A 54 7.12 7.48 -1.93
CA ASN A 54 6.37 8.56 -1.32
C ASN A 54 5.60 8.17 -0.03
N GLY A 55 5.74 6.92 0.44
CA GLY A 55 5.01 6.37 1.58
C GLY A 55 3.57 5.96 1.29
N LYS A 56 3.15 5.98 0.01
CA LYS A 56 1.82 5.52 -0.42
C LYS A 56 1.81 4.02 -0.66
N ILE A 57 0.68 3.37 -0.41
CA ILE A 57 0.53 1.93 -0.53
C ILE A 57 -0.50 1.63 -1.62
N LYS A 58 -0.11 0.88 -2.66
CA LYS A 58 -0.99 0.36 -3.69
C LYS A 58 -1.47 -1.02 -3.30
N TYR A 59 -2.77 -1.18 -3.14
CA TYR A 59 -3.42 -2.45 -2.85
C TYR A 59 -4.68 -2.60 -3.71
N ASN A 60 -4.79 -3.72 -4.42
CA ASN A 60 -5.91 -4.02 -5.31
C ASN A 60 -6.24 -2.87 -6.31
N GLY A 61 -5.20 -2.25 -6.90
CA GLY A 61 -5.34 -1.13 -7.84
C GLY A 61 -5.64 0.24 -7.21
N LYS A 62 -5.82 0.31 -5.88
CA LYS A 62 -6.10 1.57 -5.16
C LYS A 62 -4.89 2.02 -4.35
N TRP A 63 -4.68 3.33 -4.29
CA TRP A 63 -3.65 3.95 -3.47
C TRP A 63 -4.20 4.35 -2.11
N TYR A 64 -3.41 4.11 -1.07
CA TYR A 64 -3.72 4.39 0.33
C TYR A 64 -2.55 5.13 0.97
N ASP A 65 -2.84 6.04 1.88
CA ASP A 65 -1.81 6.86 2.53
C ASP A 65 -1.26 6.23 3.82
N SER A 66 -1.78 5.08 4.27
CA SER A 66 -1.37 4.48 5.53
C SER A 66 -1.51 2.95 5.58
N PRO A 67 -0.56 2.23 6.21
CA PRO A 67 -0.58 0.77 6.31
C PRO A 67 -1.74 0.26 7.17
N SER A 68 -2.16 1.03 8.18
CA SER A 68 -3.32 0.70 9.02
C SER A 68 -4.62 0.68 8.23
N VAL A 69 -4.78 1.58 7.24
CA VAL A 69 -5.97 1.62 6.37
C VAL A 69 -6.00 0.39 5.47
N VAL A 70 -4.90 0.05 4.81
CA VAL A 70 -4.83 -1.17 3.97
C VAL A 70 -5.04 -2.42 4.82
N GLY A 71 -4.44 -2.48 6.02
CA GLY A 71 -4.64 -3.59 6.96
C GLY A 71 -6.09 -3.73 7.39
N SER A 72 -6.77 -2.61 7.64
CA SER A 72 -8.20 -2.60 7.92
C SER A 72 -9.03 -3.12 6.75
N VAL A 73 -8.72 -2.71 5.52
CA VAL A 73 -9.38 -3.23 4.30
C VAL A 73 -9.22 -4.75 4.18
N VAL A 74 -8.01 -5.27 4.41
CA VAL A 74 -7.74 -6.72 4.40
C VAL A 74 -8.52 -7.45 5.50
N ARG A 75 -8.67 -6.83 6.67
CA ARG A 75 -9.43 -7.38 7.81
C ARG A 75 -10.94 -7.16 7.74
N GLY A 76 -11.47 -6.57 6.65
CA GLY A 76 -12.90 -6.30 6.51
C GLY A 76 -13.40 -5.12 7.36
N GLY A 77 -12.61 -4.06 7.48
CA GLY A 77 -12.98 -2.81 8.15
C GLY A 77 -12.62 -2.73 9.64
N LYS A 78 -11.92 -3.73 10.19
CA LYS A 78 -11.50 -3.69 11.60
C LYS A 78 -10.27 -2.81 11.79
N ALA A 79 -10.21 -2.05 12.89
CA ALA A 79 -9.00 -1.33 13.30
C ALA A 79 -7.82 -2.31 13.37
N THR A 80 -6.67 -1.89 12.83
CA THR A 80 -5.50 -2.76 12.66
C THR A 80 -4.24 -1.92 12.81
N ASN A 81 -3.29 -2.41 13.60
CA ASN A 81 -1.95 -1.83 13.66
C ASN A 81 -1.18 -2.20 12.38
N GLY A 82 -1.08 -1.27 11.43
CA GLY A 82 -0.45 -1.50 10.13
C GLY A 82 1.01 -1.99 10.21
N TRP A 83 1.73 -1.65 11.27
CA TRP A 83 3.15 -1.98 11.43
C TRP A 83 3.40 -3.45 11.78
N ARG A 84 2.62 -4.00 12.71
CA ARG A 84 2.67 -5.44 13.09
C ARG A 84 1.80 -6.31 12.20
N PHE A 85 0.95 -5.72 11.37
CA PHE A 85 0.10 -6.49 10.47
C PHE A 85 0.83 -6.91 9.21
N TRP A 86 1.53 -5.97 8.57
CA TRP A 86 2.22 -6.21 7.32
C TRP A 86 3.64 -6.73 7.54
N LYS A 87 4.09 -7.61 6.64
CA LYS A 87 5.46 -8.09 6.56
C LYS A 87 6.12 -7.57 5.28
N TYR A 88 7.41 -7.33 5.29
CA TYR A 88 8.20 -7.03 4.11
C TYR A 88 9.33 -8.05 3.98
N LYS A 89 9.85 -8.23 2.77
CA LYS A 89 11.02 -9.07 2.53
C LYS A 89 12.29 -8.29 2.92
N ASN A 90 13.01 -8.72 3.95
CA ASN A 90 14.29 -8.10 4.34
C ASN A 90 15.38 -8.36 3.28
N LYS A 91 16.60 -7.87 3.54
CA LYS A 91 17.76 -8.13 2.66
C LYS A 91 18.10 -9.63 2.58
N SER A 92 17.93 -10.36 3.68
CA SER A 92 18.14 -11.82 3.78
C SER A 92 17.07 -12.65 3.06
N GLY A 93 15.97 -12.04 2.61
CA GLY A 93 14.89 -12.71 1.92
C GLY A 93 13.74 -13.20 2.82
N GLU A 94 13.80 -12.93 4.11
CA GLU A 94 12.81 -13.34 5.10
C GLU A 94 11.66 -12.33 5.23
N LEU A 95 10.48 -12.83 5.58
CA LEU A 95 9.30 -12.00 5.81
C LEU A 95 9.26 -11.50 7.26
N VAL A 96 9.77 -10.30 7.47
CA VAL A 96 9.82 -9.61 8.77
C VAL A 96 8.72 -8.55 8.86
N TYR A 97 8.28 -8.21 10.07
CA TYR A 97 7.24 -7.20 10.28
C TYR A 97 7.75 -5.79 9.97
N LEU A 98 6.88 -4.90 9.49
CA LEU A 98 7.26 -3.49 9.32
C LEU A 98 7.67 -2.83 10.63
N SER A 99 7.18 -3.31 11.77
CA SER A 99 7.59 -2.80 13.09
C SER A 99 9.10 -2.89 13.33
N GLU A 100 9.81 -3.85 12.69
CA GLU A 100 11.25 -4.01 12.83
C GLU A 100 12.05 -2.83 12.23
N LEU A 101 11.44 -2.03 11.35
CA LEU A 101 12.09 -0.85 10.75
C LEU A 101 12.12 0.37 11.67
N ARG A 102 11.45 0.31 12.82
CA ARG A 102 11.38 1.40 13.79
C ARG A 102 12.29 1.18 15.01
N LYS A 103 13.10 0.11 14.99
CA LYS A 103 14.12 -0.14 16.01
C LYS A 103 15.38 0.67 15.71
#